data_AF-A0A5P2WYN3-F1
#
_entry.id   AF-A0A5P2WYN3-F1
#
_cell.length_a   1.000
_cell.length_b   1.000
_cell.length_c   1.000
_cell.angle_alpha   90.00
_cell.angle_beta   90.00
_cell.angle_gamma   90.00
#
_symmetry.space_group_name_H-M   'P 1'
#
loop_
_entity.id
_entity.type
_entity.pdbx_description
1 polymer ?
#
loop_
_entity_poly.entity_id
_entity_poly.type
_entity_poly.pdbx_seq_one_letter_code
_entity_poly.pdbx_strand_id
1 'polypeptide(L)'
;MRENWHVKVSVLAGASALALSVVVSTPAWADESSGGFEEVQMPGDVEIIEGVAPAPGTVDPLLGGTYKAAAVVSGACLGATSIYGAKGCYQPRGDVVWSRDTEKDGMSAAVGIYTDYGRPAAVCINTLGADTWATCNKDYRESGKVRLRILRYNGDNGKFYQPESWSGWIPVDGQY
;
A
#
# COMPACT_ATOMS: atom_id res chain seq x y z
N MET A 1 10.68 -66.66 40.92
CA MET A 1 10.85 -65.78 39.75
C MET A 1 11.44 -66.62 38.62
N ARG A 2 10.78 -66.58 37.46
CA ARG A 2 10.96 -67.36 36.21
C ARG A 2 12.43 -67.45 35.76
N GLU A 3 13.01 -68.64 35.58
CA GLU A 3 12.96 -69.56 34.43
C GLU A 3 13.82 -69.17 33.20
N ASN A 4 14.97 -69.86 33.09
CA ASN A 4 15.41 -70.74 31.99
C ASN A 4 15.69 -70.17 30.58
N TRP A 5 16.99 -70.06 30.29
CA TRP A 5 17.76 -70.72 29.22
C TRP A 5 17.13 -71.03 27.84
N HIS A 6 17.89 -70.60 26.81
CA HIS A 6 18.13 -71.16 25.46
C HIS A 6 17.27 -70.58 24.34
N VAL A 7 17.90 -69.77 23.48
CA VAL A 7 17.44 -69.56 22.11
C VAL A 7 18.56 -69.91 21.15
N LYS A 8 18.25 -70.87 20.27
CA LYS A 8 19.10 -71.44 19.22
C LYS A 8 19.40 -70.40 18.15
N VAL A 9 20.67 -70.32 17.76
CA VAL A 9 21.12 -69.61 16.55
C VAL A 9 20.76 -70.49 15.35
N SER A 10 19.90 -69.96 14.47
CA SER A 10 19.70 -70.51 13.12
C SER A 10 20.15 -69.47 12.12
N VAL A 11 21.27 -69.76 11.45
CA VAL A 11 21.76 -69.05 10.28
C VAL A 11 20.88 -69.44 9.10
N LEU A 12 20.20 -68.47 8.48
CA LEU A 12 19.66 -68.62 7.14
C LEU A 12 20.28 -67.53 6.27
N ALA A 13 21.18 -68.00 5.41
CA ALA A 13 21.70 -67.27 4.28
C ALA A 13 20.52 -66.83 3.40
N GLY A 14 20.40 -65.53 3.19
CA GLY A 14 19.46 -64.92 2.27
C GLY A 14 20.11 -63.68 1.69
N ALA A 15 20.85 -63.87 0.60
CA ALA A 15 21.36 -62.79 -0.21
C ALA A 15 20.18 -62.05 -0.85
N SER A 16 19.92 -60.82 -0.41
CA SER A 16 19.09 -59.87 -1.12
C SER A 16 19.79 -58.52 -1.07
N ALA A 17 20.39 -58.16 -2.22
CA ALA A 17 20.96 -56.84 -2.45
C ALA A 17 19.84 -55.79 -2.38
N LEU A 18 19.79 -55.05 -1.29
CA LEU A 18 19.08 -53.77 -1.23
C LEU A 18 20.11 -52.68 -1.48
N ALA A 19 20.20 -52.27 -2.75
CA ALA A 19 20.83 -51.00 -3.10
C ALA A 19 20.05 -49.90 -2.37
N LEU A 20 20.62 -49.40 -1.28
CA LEU A 20 20.16 -48.18 -0.62
C LEU A 20 20.47 -47.02 -1.57
N SER A 21 19.54 -46.72 -2.46
CA SER A 21 19.47 -45.43 -3.14
C SER A 21 19.24 -44.39 -2.05
N VAL A 22 20.33 -43.78 -1.55
CA VAL A 22 20.25 -42.53 -0.80
C VAL A 22 19.78 -41.48 -1.81
N VAL A 23 18.46 -41.31 -1.89
CA VAL A 23 17.88 -40.10 -2.45
C VAL A 23 18.34 -39.00 -1.51
N VAL A 24 19.37 -38.26 -1.91
CA VAL A 24 19.68 -36.98 -1.31
C VAL A 24 18.50 -36.10 -1.70
N SER A 25 17.49 -36.04 -0.83
CA SER A 25 16.46 -35.03 -0.91
C SER A 25 17.19 -33.71 -0.75
N THR A 26 17.60 -33.09 -1.86
CA THR A 26 17.80 -31.65 -1.88
C THR A 26 16.54 -31.09 -1.24
N PRO A 27 16.61 -30.28 -0.16
CA PRO A 27 15.45 -29.52 0.22
C PRO A 27 15.11 -28.72 -1.03
N ALA A 28 14.01 -29.10 -1.68
CA ALA A 28 13.32 -28.17 -2.54
C ALA A 28 13.09 -27.00 -1.62
N TRP A 29 13.80 -25.90 -1.86
CA TRP A 29 13.34 -24.62 -1.38
C TRP A 29 11.91 -24.57 -1.85
N ALA A 30 10.99 -24.78 -0.91
CA ALA A 30 9.69 -24.18 -1.01
C ALA A 30 10.04 -22.74 -1.34
N ASP A 31 9.82 -22.37 -2.59
CA ASP A 31 9.52 -20.99 -2.91
C ASP A 31 8.32 -20.72 -2.00
N GLU A 32 8.63 -20.25 -0.80
CA GLU A 32 7.69 -19.69 0.12
C GLU A 32 7.17 -18.53 -0.71
N SER A 33 6.09 -18.80 -1.43
CA SER A 33 5.27 -17.81 -2.10
C SER A 33 4.84 -16.90 -0.98
N SER A 34 5.73 -15.97 -0.62
CA SER A 34 5.45 -14.94 0.33
C SER A 34 4.21 -14.31 -0.26
N GLY A 35 3.12 -14.34 0.49
CA GLY A 35 2.02 -13.41 0.29
C GLY A 35 2.52 -12.00 0.60
N GLY A 36 3.61 -11.62 -0.06
CA GLY A 36 4.36 -10.42 0.08
C GLY A 36 3.69 -9.36 -0.77
N PHE A 37 3.77 -8.13 -0.29
CA PHE A 37 3.29 -7.00 -1.01
C PHE A 37 3.94 -6.94 -2.40
N GLU A 38 3.12 -6.91 -3.46
CA GLU A 38 3.62 -6.75 -4.82
C GLU A 38 4.09 -5.30 -5.00
N GLU A 39 5.36 -5.14 -5.35
CA GLU A 39 5.97 -3.82 -5.57
C GLU A 39 5.38 -3.17 -6.82
N VAL A 40 4.97 -1.91 -6.67
CA VAL A 40 4.45 -1.08 -7.76
C VAL A 40 5.55 -0.15 -8.24
N GLN A 41 5.89 -0.25 -9.52
CA GLN A 41 6.82 0.68 -10.15
C GLN A 41 6.14 2.04 -10.40
N MET A 42 6.76 3.10 -9.91
CA MET A 42 6.36 4.48 -10.17
C MET A 42 7.23 5.08 -11.29
N PRO A 43 6.76 6.12 -12.01
CA PRO A 43 7.59 6.84 -12.97
C PRO A 43 8.89 7.33 -12.31
N GLY A 44 10.01 7.24 -13.02
CA GLY A 44 11.33 7.58 -12.45
C GLY A 44 11.53 9.07 -12.13
N ASP A 45 10.67 9.94 -12.66
CA ASP A 45 10.65 11.39 -12.45
C ASP A 45 9.57 11.83 -11.44
N VAL A 46 9.00 10.88 -10.69
CA VAL A 46 7.97 11.19 -9.70
C VAL A 46 8.52 12.05 -8.55
N GLU A 47 7.81 13.14 -8.25
CA GLU A 47 8.13 13.99 -7.11
C GLU A 47 7.48 13.45 -5.84
N ILE A 48 8.28 13.03 -4.87
CA ILE A 48 7.80 12.62 -3.55
C ILE A 48 7.65 13.85 -2.66
N ILE A 49 6.46 14.05 -2.11
CA ILE A 49 6.11 15.15 -1.20
C ILE A 49 5.71 14.54 0.13
N GLU A 50 6.44 14.89 1.18
CA GLU A 50 6.07 14.53 2.55
C GLU A 50 4.88 15.38 2.99
N GLY A 51 3.78 14.71 3.34
CA GLY A 51 2.57 15.37 3.79
C GLY A 51 2.74 15.92 5.19
N VAL A 52 2.15 17.09 5.41
CA VAL A 52 2.15 17.77 6.71
C VAL A 52 0.81 17.56 7.42
N ALA A 53 0.80 17.73 8.74
CA ALA A 53 -0.44 17.66 9.48
C ALA A 53 -1.39 18.80 9.04
N PRO A 54 -2.69 18.53 8.84
CA PRO A 54 -3.68 19.56 8.64
C PRO A 54 -3.67 20.59 9.78
N ALA A 55 -4.05 21.83 9.47
CA ALA A 55 -4.16 22.86 10.48
C ALA A 55 -5.13 22.42 11.61
N PRO A 56 -4.88 22.80 12.88
CA PRO A 56 -5.80 22.50 13.96
C PRO A 56 -7.23 22.98 13.66
N GLY A 57 -8.23 22.15 13.94
CA GLY A 57 -9.63 22.45 13.65
C GLY A 57 -10.07 22.19 12.20
N THR A 58 -9.19 21.67 11.33
CA THR A 58 -9.60 21.21 10.00
C THR A 58 -10.52 19.99 10.12
N VAL A 59 -11.69 20.06 9.48
CA VAL A 59 -12.66 18.96 9.45
C VAL A 59 -12.17 17.82 8.57
N ASP A 60 -12.62 16.59 8.85
CA ASP A 60 -12.31 15.45 7.97
C ASP A 60 -12.85 15.73 6.56
N PRO A 61 -12.01 15.62 5.52
CA PRO A 61 -12.36 15.97 4.15
C PRO A 61 -13.48 15.09 3.55
N LEU A 62 -13.80 13.95 4.18
CA LEU A 62 -14.79 12.98 3.70
C LEU A 62 -16.12 13.03 4.44
N LEU A 63 -16.24 13.77 5.54
CA LEU A 63 -17.46 13.83 6.36
C LEU A 63 -18.47 14.91 5.92
N GLY A 64 -18.53 15.23 4.62
CA GLY A 64 -19.35 16.30 4.02
C GLY A 64 -20.67 16.58 4.77
N GLY A 65 -20.66 17.58 5.65
CA GLY A 65 -21.81 18.04 6.41
C GLY A 65 -22.43 19.28 5.77
N THR A 66 -23.76 19.38 5.77
CA THR A 66 -24.53 20.48 5.19
C THR A 66 -24.08 21.85 5.71
N TYR A 67 -23.44 22.65 4.86
CA TYR A 67 -23.07 24.03 5.16
C TYR A 67 -24.33 24.91 5.10
N LYS A 68 -24.80 25.44 6.24
CA LYS A 68 -25.70 26.59 6.24
C LYS A 68 -24.88 27.83 5.88
N ALA A 69 -25.39 28.57 4.90
CA ALA A 69 -24.73 29.67 4.20
C ALA A 69 -24.10 30.74 5.11
N ALA A 70 -22.77 30.81 5.10
CA ALA A 70 -21.98 32.05 5.14
C ALA A 70 -20.53 31.71 4.73
N ALA A 71 -20.07 32.30 3.63
CA ALA A 71 -18.76 32.15 2.98
C ALA A 71 -18.48 30.79 2.30
N VAL A 72 -18.05 30.87 1.04
CA VAL A 72 -17.79 29.77 0.11
C VAL A 72 -16.66 28.88 0.65
N VAL A 73 -17.02 27.78 1.33
CA VAL A 73 -16.12 26.64 1.50
C VAL A 73 -16.61 25.55 0.56
N SER A 74 -16.04 25.52 -0.65
CA SER A 74 -16.18 24.39 -1.56
C SER A 74 -15.27 23.22 -1.11
N GLY A 75 -15.42 22.79 0.14
CA GLY A 75 -14.55 21.84 0.83
C GLY A 75 -14.89 20.37 0.60
N ALA A 76 -15.53 20.03 -0.52
CA ALA A 76 -15.82 18.64 -0.85
C ALA A 76 -14.56 17.99 -1.45
N CYS A 77 -14.08 16.93 -0.82
CA CYS A 77 -13.00 16.15 -1.40
C CYS A 77 -13.51 15.33 -2.59
N LEU A 78 -12.85 15.50 -3.73
CA LEU A 78 -13.17 14.85 -4.99
C LEU A 78 -12.31 13.62 -5.21
N GLY A 79 -12.86 12.65 -5.96
CA GLY A 79 -12.15 11.42 -6.32
C GLY A 79 -11.70 10.59 -5.10
N ALA A 80 -12.43 10.69 -4.00
CA ALA A 80 -12.15 9.92 -2.79
C ALA A 80 -12.06 8.43 -3.11
N THR A 81 -10.89 7.87 -2.85
CA THR A 81 -10.54 6.50 -3.18
C THR A 81 -9.83 5.88 -1.98
N SER A 82 -10.09 4.61 -1.71
CA SER A 82 -9.47 3.88 -0.61
C SER A 82 -9.05 2.49 -1.05
N ILE A 83 -7.97 2.04 -0.45
CA ILE A 83 -7.47 0.68 -0.47
C ILE A 83 -7.24 0.22 0.97
N TYR A 84 -6.80 -1.02 1.17
CA TYR A 84 -6.26 -1.41 2.47
C TYR A 84 -5.07 -0.51 2.85
N GLY A 85 -5.01 -0.02 4.09
CA GLY A 85 -3.90 0.80 4.59
C GLY A 85 -3.87 2.27 4.15
N ALA A 86 -4.57 2.66 3.09
CA ALA A 86 -4.48 4.02 2.56
C ALA A 86 -5.80 4.55 2.00
N LYS A 87 -6.03 5.83 2.21
CA LYS A 87 -7.15 6.58 1.64
C LYS A 87 -6.67 7.93 1.15
N GLY A 88 -7.22 8.42 0.05
CA GLY A 88 -6.90 9.76 -0.42
C GLY A 88 -7.99 10.39 -1.25
N CYS A 89 -7.88 11.71 -1.39
CA CYS A 89 -8.82 12.52 -2.15
C CYS A 89 -8.19 13.89 -2.48
N TYR A 90 -8.78 14.60 -3.43
CA TYR A 90 -8.30 15.91 -3.90
C TYR A 90 -9.29 17.01 -3.54
N GLN A 91 -8.82 18.11 -2.98
CA GLN A 91 -9.63 19.28 -2.68
C GLN A 91 -9.31 20.42 -3.66
N PRO A 92 -10.24 20.77 -4.56
CA PRO A 92 -10.13 21.95 -5.42
C PRO A 92 -10.09 23.25 -4.63
N ARG A 93 -9.61 24.33 -5.28
CA ARG A 93 -9.53 25.69 -4.70
C ARG A 93 -8.60 25.74 -3.49
N GLY A 94 -7.35 25.33 -3.71
CA GLY A 94 -6.30 25.16 -2.71
C GLY A 94 -5.36 24.01 -3.05
N ASP A 95 -5.73 23.21 -4.06
CA ASP A 95 -4.93 22.15 -4.66
C ASP A 95 -4.33 21.19 -3.63
N VAL A 96 -5.17 20.86 -2.63
CA VAL A 96 -4.76 20.06 -1.49
C VAL A 96 -5.05 18.59 -1.79
N VAL A 97 -4.00 17.79 -1.74
CA VAL A 97 -4.09 16.34 -1.75
C VAL A 97 -4.13 15.85 -0.31
N TRP A 98 -5.14 15.06 0.01
CA TRP A 98 -5.31 14.43 1.31
C TRP A 98 -4.85 12.97 1.23
N SER A 99 -3.99 12.57 2.17
CA SER A 99 -3.50 11.19 2.32
C SER A 99 -3.74 10.73 3.76
N ARG A 100 -4.52 9.67 3.94
CA ARG A 100 -4.79 9.06 5.24
C ARG A 100 -4.15 7.69 5.29
N ASP A 101 -3.32 7.48 6.30
CA ASP A 101 -2.89 6.15 6.69
C ASP A 101 -3.97 5.57 7.61
N THR A 102 -4.48 4.40 7.28
CA THR A 102 -5.59 3.78 8.02
C THR A 102 -5.16 2.60 8.87
N GLU A 103 -3.92 2.11 8.76
CA GLU A 103 -3.50 0.85 9.37
C GLU A 103 -2.15 0.99 10.08
N LYS A 104 -2.04 0.41 11.27
CA LYS A 104 -0.78 0.41 12.03
C LYS A 104 0.09 -0.79 11.66
N ASP A 105 0.54 -0.81 10.42
CA ASP A 105 1.26 -1.96 9.84
C ASP A 105 2.70 -1.64 9.38
N GLY A 106 3.18 -0.42 9.67
CA GLY A 106 4.51 0.04 9.31
C GLY A 106 4.61 0.60 7.88
N MET A 107 3.51 0.62 7.12
CA MET A 107 3.43 1.22 5.81
C MET A 107 2.71 2.57 5.89
N SER A 108 3.20 3.55 5.16
CA SER A 108 2.55 4.85 5.00
C SER A 108 1.51 4.82 3.88
N ALA A 109 0.48 5.65 3.98
CA ALA A 109 -0.38 5.95 2.85
C ALA A 109 0.32 6.85 1.83
N ALA A 110 0.20 6.50 0.54
CA ALA A 110 0.71 7.28 -0.57
C ALA A 110 -0.39 7.58 -1.59
N VAL A 111 -0.49 8.85 -2.00
CA VAL A 111 -1.42 9.32 -3.02
C VAL A 111 -0.64 9.89 -4.18
N GLY A 112 -0.48 9.11 -5.25
CA GLY A 112 0.07 9.57 -6.51
C GLY A 112 -0.91 10.48 -7.25
N ILE A 113 -0.41 11.56 -7.84
CA ILE A 113 -1.17 12.54 -8.60
C ILE A 113 -0.60 12.61 -10.01
N TYR A 114 -1.47 12.36 -10.98
CA TYR A 114 -1.18 12.37 -12.41
C TYR A 114 -1.99 13.47 -13.07
N THR A 115 -1.40 14.16 -14.05
CA THR A 115 -2.07 15.25 -14.77
C THR A 115 -2.34 14.86 -16.22
N ASP A 116 -3.37 15.44 -16.82
CA ASP A 116 -3.66 15.25 -18.25
C ASP A 116 -2.83 16.15 -19.18
N TYR A 117 -2.06 17.08 -18.61
CA TYR A 117 -1.26 18.08 -19.34
C TYR A 117 0.25 17.84 -19.28
N GLY A 118 0.68 16.62 -18.94
CA GLY A 118 2.08 16.19 -19.08
C GLY A 118 3.04 16.73 -18.01
N ARG A 119 2.53 17.17 -16.86
CA ARG A 119 3.37 17.48 -15.70
C ARG A 119 3.89 16.16 -15.08
N PRO A 120 5.14 16.12 -14.59
CA PRO A 120 5.64 14.99 -13.81
C PRO A 120 4.68 14.62 -12.69
N ALA A 121 4.53 13.32 -12.45
CA ALA A 121 3.68 12.82 -11.38
C ALA A 121 4.22 13.29 -10.03
N ALA A 122 3.33 13.51 -9.07
CA ALA A 122 3.69 13.78 -7.68
C ALA A 122 3.13 12.68 -6.79
N VAL A 123 3.65 12.49 -5.59
CA VAL A 123 3.09 11.57 -4.59
C VAL A 123 3.06 12.27 -3.25
N CYS A 124 1.88 12.32 -2.64
CA CYS A 124 1.71 12.77 -1.26
C CYS A 124 1.82 11.57 -0.31
N ILE A 125 2.85 11.54 0.53
CA ILE A 125 3.08 10.46 1.50
C ILE A 125 2.69 10.92 2.90
N ASN A 126 1.94 10.09 3.62
CA ASN A 126 1.65 10.34 5.03
C ASN A 126 2.77 9.79 5.93
N THR A 127 3.60 10.69 6.45
CA THR A 127 4.70 10.36 7.38
C THR A 127 4.31 10.53 8.86
N LEU A 128 3.06 10.92 9.14
CA LEU A 128 2.55 11.20 10.49
C LEU A 128 2.10 9.93 11.24
N GLY A 129 2.01 8.81 10.52
CA GLY A 129 1.69 7.49 11.05
C GLY A 129 0.21 7.10 10.94
N ALA A 130 -0.12 5.93 11.46
CA ALA A 130 -1.45 5.32 11.32
C ALA A 130 -2.58 6.16 11.93
N ASP A 131 -3.75 6.09 11.29
CA ASP A 131 -4.99 6.80 11.63
C ASP A 131 -4.90 8.34 11.57
N THR A 132 -3.87 8.87 10.91
CA THR A 132 -3.69 10.31 10.71
C THR A 132 -4.02 10.72 9.28
N TRP A 133 -4.36 12.00 9.11
CA TRP A 133 -4.42 12.66 7.81
C TRP A 133 -3.16 13.50 7.62
N ALA A 134 -2.60 13.44 6.42
CA ALA A 134 -1.56 14.33 5.93
C ALA A 134 -2.05 15.07 4.69
N THR A 135 -1.60 16.30 4.51
CA THR A 135 -1.91 17.14 3.36
C THR A 135 -0.65 17.51 2.59
N CYS A 136 -0.76 17.49 1.26
CA CYS A 136 0.25 18.04 0.37
C CYS A 136 -0.42 19.09 -0.51
N ASN A 137 0.13 20.30 -0.51
CA ASN A 137 -0.33 21.37 -1.38
C ASN A 137 0.63 21.48 -2.56
N LYS A 138 0.08 21.52 -3.77
CA LYS A 138 0.84 21.74 -4.98
C LYS A 138 -0.03 22.43 -6.02
N ASP A 139 0.40 23.57 -6.52
CA ASP A 139 -0.36 24.29 -7.53
C ASP A 139 -0.47 23.47 -8.83
N TYR A 140 -1.69 23.26 -9.31
CA TYR A 140 -2.02 22.63 -10.59
C TYR A 140 -2.61 23.67 -11.55
N ARG A 141 -2.61 23.33 -12.84
CA ARG A 141 -3.19 24.20 -13.87
C ARG A 141 -4.71 24.08 -13.82
N GLU A 142 -5.41 25.18 -13.53
CA GLU A 142 -6.87 25.24 -13.39
C GLU A 142 -7.65 24.63 -14.57
N SER A 143 -7.14 24.78 -15.81
CA SER A 143 -7.78 24.20 -17.01
C SER A 143 -7.51 22.70 -17.21
N GLY A 144 -6.78 22.06 -16.31
CA GLY A 144 -6.35 20.68 -16.40
C GLY A 144 -7.18 19.74 -15.51
N LYS A 145 -6.83 18.47 -15.58
CA LYS A 145 -7.40 17.42 -14.74
C LYS A 145 -6.31 16.66 -14.01
N VAL A 146 -6.63 16.24 -12.79
CA VAL A 146 -5.80 15.37 -11.98
C VAL A 146 -6.45 14.00 -11.81
N ARG A 147 -5.63 12.96 -11.66
CA ARG A 147 -6.08 11.61 -11.34
C ARG A 147 -5.24 11.10 -10.19
N LEU A 148 -5.91 10.51 -9.19
CA LEU A 148 -5.28 9.99 -8.00
C LEU A 148 -5.00 8.49 -8.17
N ARG A 149 -3.86 8.05 -7.68
CA ARG A 149 -3.44 6.65 -7.53
C ARG A 149 -3.14 6.41 -6.06
N ILE A 150 -3.98 5.66 -5.37
CA ILE A 150 -3.80 5.33 -3.96
C ILE A 150 -2.96 4.07 -3.86
N LEU A 151 -1.89 4.14 -3.07
CA LEU A 151 -0.86 3.12 -2.89
C LEU A 151 -0.44 3.07 -1.42
N ARG A 152 0.32 2.05 -1.07
CA ARG A 152 1.06 1.97 0.19
C ARG A 152 2.54 2.21 -0.06
N TYR A 153 3.21 2.86 0.86
CA TYR A 153 4.62 3.24 0.77
C TYR A 153 5.40 2.69 1.97
N ASN A 154 6.54 2.09 1.72
CA ASN A 154 7.47 1.66 2.76
C ASN A 154 8.59 2.70 2.89
N GLY A 155 8.63 3.40 4.03
CA GLY A 155 9.63 4.42 4.29
C GLY A 155 11.06 3.92 4.43
N ASP A 156 11.26 2.64 4.78
CA ASP A 156 12.59 2.05 5.00
C ASP A 156 13.32 1.77 3.68
N ASN A 157 12.58 1.34 2.65
CA ASN A 157 13.16 0.98 1.35
C ASN A 157 12.76 1.92 0.20
N GLY A 158 11.87 2.89 0.45
CA GLY A 158 11.45 3.88 -0.54
C GLY A 158 10.55 3.34 -1.65
N LYS A 159 9.90 2.19 -1.45
CA LYS A 159 9.11 1.50 -2.48
C LYS A 159 7.60 1.58 -2.25
N PHE A 160 6.85 1.46 -3.34
CA PHE A 160 5.40 1.44 -3.37
C PHE A 160 4.87 0.03 -3.54
N TYR A 161 3.69 -0.24 -3.00
CA TYR A 161 3.15 -1.59 -2.93
C TYR A 161 1.63 -1.64 -3.15
N GLN A 162 1.17 -2.77 -3.68
CA GLN A 162 -0.24 -3.15 -3.77
C GLN A 162 -0.89 -3.34 -2.38
N PRO A 163 -2.23 -3.25 -2.26
CA PRO A 163 -3.19 -2.96 -3.33
C PRO A 163 -3.06 -1.52 -3.86
N GLU A 164 -3.51 -1.29 -5.09
CA GLU A 164 -3.65 0.04 -5.66
C GLU A 164 -5.08 0.31 -6.11
N SER A 165 -5.47 1.58 -6.13
CA SER A 165 -6.72 2.00 -6.76
C SER A 165 -6.59 3.37 -7.38
N TRP A 166 -7.32 3.59 -8.46
CA TRP A 166 -7.32 4.84 -9.21
C TRP A 166 -8.64 5.57 -9.06
N SER A 167 -8.59 6.89 -8.89
CA SER A 167 -9.77 7.72 -9.07
C SER A 167 -10.13 7.87 -10.56
N GLY A 168 -11.30 8.44 -10.83
CA GLY A 168 -11.56 9.09 -12.13
C GLY A 168 -10.72 10.35 -12.31
N TRP A 169 -10.79 10.96 -13.50
CA TRP A 169 -10.22 12.29 -13.73
C TRP A 169 -11.05 13.36 -13.01
N ILE A 170 -10.37 14.23 -12.28
CA ILE A 170 -10.92 15.27 -11.43
C ILE A 170 -10.51 16.63 -12.05
N PRO A 171 -11.47 17.52 -12.36
CA PRO A 171 -11.14 18.87 -12.82
C PRO A 171 -10.48 19.66 -11.68
N VAL A 172 -9.37 20.35 -11.98
CA VAL A 172 -8.61 21.12 -10.97
C VAL A 172 -9.45 22.25 -10.39
N ASP A 173 -10.23 22.93 -11.24
CA ASP A 173 -11.15 24.01 -10.85
C ASP A 173 -12.39 23.53 -10.04
N GLY A 174 -12.56 22.21 -9.93
CA GLY A 174 -13.67 21.57 -9.23
C GLY A 174 -15.04 21.73 -9.88
N GLN A 175 -15.11 22.14 -11.15
CA GLN A 175 -16.35 22.27 -11.91
C GLN A 175 -16.63 20.95 -12.65
N TYR A 176 -17.69 20.23 -12.25
CA TYR A 176 -18.19 19.01 -12.93
C TYR A 176 -19.36 19.32 -13.86
#